data_AF-A0AAU9DEG5-F1
#
_entry.id   AF-A0AAU9DEG5-F1
#
_cell.length_a   1.000
_cell.length_b   1.000
_cell.length_c   1.000
_cell.angle_alpha   90.00
_cell.angle_beta   90.00
_cell.angle_gamma   90.00
#
_symmetry.space_group_name_H-M   'P 1'
#
loop_
_entity.id
_entity.type
_entity.pdbx_description
1 polymer ?
#
loop_
_entity_poly.entity_id
_entity_poly.type
_entity_poly.pdbx_seq_one_letter_code
_entity_poly.pdbx_strand_id
1 'polypeptide(L)'
;MKNQVLIGNETESEWRMSKDKRRFLVSDESKNVYGLRLKSDGGDFGQFRKNPVMLYNHDEDRPPIGRWTELKTGDGGKITSEAEFDGKDEFARKIEGKVDDGYIKMASVGVIPQEIEGEWVTKWILREISVVPFGGNQNAFVLYDDKGNVMNLSAVTEKFDLKNNKRQMSDEKTNTLKVTLVAGLELSDGASDGEVIKSVLKLNAENVKMKAELETLKAEKAEAKKALELKDREALVDKAIADKKITAGSKETYMKLSDADLKNIFEAMPAVVNLADVPQGGGDGNPGAPEGAKDMGFAELSKRHPDYLENLKLNDSARFKALYKAEYGVEPKDL
;
A
#
# COMPACT_ATOMS: atom_id res chain seq x y z
N MET A 1 -60.55 -13.02 -0.93
CA MET A 1 -59.08 -13.20 -1.02
C MET A 1 -58.60 -12.52 -2.30
N LYS A 2 -57.44 -11.83 -2.21
CA LYS A 2 -56.81 -10.93 -3.19
C LYS A 2 -57.22 -9.45 -3.07
N ASN A 3 -56.62 -8.78 -2.08
CA ASN A 3 -56.41 -7.33 -2.11
C ASN A 3 -55.41 -7.02 -3.22
N GLN A 4 -55.85 -6.25 -4.21
CA GLN A 4 -55.01 -5.69 -5.25
C GLN A 4 -54.46 -4.37 -4.71
N VAL A 5 -53.19 -4.38 -4.33
CA VAL A 5 -52.46 -3.21 -3.85
C VAL A 5 -52.00 -2.43 -5.08
N LEU A 6 -52.62 -1.27 -5.31
CA LEU A 6 -52.07 -0.22 -6.16
C LEU A 6 -51.05 0.55 -5.32
N ILE A 7 -49.75 0.25 -5.46
CA ILE A 7 -48.69 1.14 -5.01
C ILE A 7 -48.22 1.91 -6.25
N GLY A 8 -48.53 3.21 -6.27
CA GLY A 8 -48.02 4.14 -7.26
C GLY A 8 -46.51 4.27 -7.16
N ASN A 9 -45.89 4.44 -8.33
CA ASN A 9 -44.50 4.87 -8.47
C ASN A 9 -44.34 6.25 -7.81
N GLU A 10 -43.79 6.29 -6.59
CA GLU A 10 -43.19 7.50 -6.05
C GLU A 10 -41.70 7.48 -6.38
N THR A 11 -41.37 8.43 -7.25
CA THR A 11 -40.06 8.71 -7.81
C THR A 11 -39.02 9.06 -6.74
N GLU A 12 -37.80 8.60 -6.98
CA GLU A 12 -36.55 8.89 -6.28
C GLU A 12 -36.27 10.38 -6.03
N SER A 13 -36.86 11.00 -5.00
CA SER A 13 -36.60 12.42 -4.72
C SER A 13 -36.45 12.84 -3.25
N GLU A 14 -36.11 11.93 -2.32
CA GLU A 14 -35.96 12.27 -0.89
C GLU A 14 -34.62 11.89 -0.24
N TRP A 15 -33.53 12.02 -1.00
CA TRP A 15 -32.16 12.09 -0.47
C TRP A 15 -31.46 13.40 -0.89
N ARG A 16 -32.15 14.53 -0.76
CA ARG A 16 -31.42 15.80 -0.62
C ARG A 16 -30.73 15.79 0.74
N MET A 17 -29.53 15.19 0.81
CA MET A 17 -28.55 15.45 1.87
C MET A 17 -28.59 16.93 2.21
N SER A 18 -28.63 17.26 3.49
CA SER A 18 -28.56 18.66 3.88
C SER A 18 -27.28 19.27 3.30
N LYS A 19 -27.45 20.38 2.59
CA LYS A 19 -26.36 21.21 2.04
C LYS A 19 -25.31 21.61 3.10
N ASP A 20 -25.64 21.48 4.38
CA ASP A 20 -24.83 21.94 5.51
C ASP A 20 -23.66 21.01 5.89
N LYS A 21 -23.67 19.71 5.54
CA LYS A 21 -22.62 18.77 5.99
C LYS A 21 -21.25 18.97 5.33
N ARG A 22 -21.19 19.73 4.23
CA ARG A 22 -19.98 19.89 3.41
C ARG A 22 -19.46 21.32 3.37
N ARG A 23 -19.95 22.18 4.29
CA ARG A 23 -19.44 23.55 4.46
C ARG A 23 -18.31 23.57 5.47
N PHE A 24 -17.13 23.97 5.03
CA PHE A 24 -15.93 24.07 5.86
C PHE A 24 -15.67 25.52 6.26
N LEU A 25 -15.18 25.69 7.49
CA LEU A 25 -14.38 26.86 7.86
C LEU A 25 -12.99 26.66 7.25
N VAL A 26 -12.65 27.47 6.24
CA VAL A 26 -11.38 27.33 5.52
C VAL A 26 -10.30 28.27 6.06
N SER A 27 -10.70 29.41 6.63
CA SER A 27 -9.81 30.34 7.33
C SER A 27 -10.60 31.20 8.32
N ASP A 28 -9.93 31.67 9.35
CA ASP A 28 -10.36 32.78 10.19
C ASP A 28 -9.13 33.61 10.63
N GLU A 29 -9.35 34.68 11.39
CA GLU A 29 -8.28 35.56 11.86
C GLU A 29 -7.61 35.07 13.17
N SER A 30 -7.85 33.80 13.54
CA SER A 30 -7.13 33.18 14.64
C SER A 30 -5.66 32.97 14.27
N LYS A 31 -4.81 32.84 15.29
CA LYS A 31 -3.38 32.60 15.12
C LYS A 31 -3.16 31.13 14.75
N ASN A 32 -2.52 30.90 13.62
CA ASN A 32 -2.20 29.57 13.11
C ASN A 32 -0.98 28.94 13.81
N VAL A 33 -0.66 27.69 13.45
CA VAL A 33 0.51 26.93 13.96
C VAL A 33 1.82 27.67 13.84
N TYR A 34 1.95 28.45 12.77
CA TYR A 34 3.16 29.16 12.40
C TYR A 34 3.24 30.51 13.10
N GLY A 35 2.28 30.82 13.98
CA GLY A 35 2.22 32.06 14.71
C GLY A 35 1.78 33.25 13.86
N LEU A 36 1.11 33.00 12.74
CA LEU A 36 0.59 34.02 11.82
C LEU A 36 -0.94 34.06 11.84
N ARG A 37 -1.50 35.19 11.46
CA ARG A 37 -2.93 35.44 11.28
C ARG A 37 -3.16 35.93 9.86
N LEU A 38 -4.19 35.43 9.20
CA LEU A 38 -4.60 35.95 7.90
C LEU A 38 -5.66 37.02 8.12
N LYS A 39 -5.42 38.24 7.64
CA LYS A 39 -6.46 39.26 7.60
C LYS A 39 -7.42 38.91 6.47
N SER A 40 -8.68 38.64 6.80
CA SER A 40 -9.62 38.06 5.84
C SER A 40 -9.96 39.02 4.70
N ASP A 41 -10.03 40.33 4.98
CA ASP A 41 -10.25 41.38 3.98
C ASP A 41 -9.00 41.67 3.11
N GLY A 42 -7.85 41.07 3.46
CA GLY A 42 -6.61 41.16 2.70
C GLY A 42 -6.45 40.11 1.59
N GLY A 43 -7.40 39.17 1.50
CA GLY A 43 -7.33 38.05 0.56
C GLY A 43 -7.77 38.40 -0.85
N ASP A 44 -6.89 38.15 -1.82
CA ASP A 44 -7.24 38.11 -3.24
C ASP A 44 -7.65 36.69 -3.66
N PHE A 45 -8.93 36.54 -3.99
CA PHE A 45 -9.55 35.28 -4.42
C PHE A 45 -9.70 35.18 -5.95
N GLY A 46 -9.21 36.16 -6.71
CA GLY A 46 -9.48 36.30 -8.14
C GLY A 46 -8.98 35.11 -8.96
N GLN A 47 -7.76 34.66 -8.71
CA GLN A 47 -7.18 33.50 -9.40
C GLN A 47 -7.89 32.20 -8.99
N PHE A 48 -8.12 32.00 -7.68
CA PHE A 48 -8.78 30.80 -7.16
C PHE A 48 -10.21 30.66 -7.70
N ARG A 49 -10.98 31.75 -7.81
CA ARG A 49 -12.36 31.69 -8.37
C ARG A 49 -12.43 31.21 -9.81
N LYS A 50 -11.35 31.39 -10.61
CA LYS A 50 -11.27 30.86 -11.98
C LYS A 50 -11.04 29.35 -12.02
N ASN A 51 -10.37 28.81 -11.00
CA ASN A 51 -10.10 27.38 -10.85
C ASN A 51 -10.12 26.99 -9.36
N PRO A 52 -11.29 26.74 -8.76
CA PRO A 52 -11.46 26.56 -7.32
C PRO A 52 -11.05 25.15 -6.88
N VAL A 53 -9.76 24.88 -7.01
CA VAL A 53 -9.16 23.56 -6.83
C VAL A 53 -9.32 23.05 -5.39
N MET A 54 -9.80 21.82 -5.23
CA MET A 54 -9.82 21.12 -3.94
C MET A 54 -8.78 20.01 -3.93
N LEU A 55 -7.78 20.16 -3.06
CA LEU A 55 -6.75 19.14 -2.85
C LEU A 55 -7.00 18.35 -1.55
N TYR A 56 -6.22 17.30 -1.36
CA TYR A 56 -6.12 16.59 -0.08
C TYR A 56 -4.73 16.79 0.50
N ASN A 57 -4.65 17.27 1.75
CA ASN A 57 -3.38 17.44 2.46
C ASN A 57 -2.30 18.26 1.72
N HIS A 58 -2.72 19.26 0.91
CA HIS A 58 -1.84 20.09 0.08
C HIS A 58 -0.98 19.31 -0.92
N ASP A 59 -1.37 18.10 -1.29
CA ASP A 59 -0.66 17.26 -2.26
C ASP A 59 -0.87 17.80 -3.68
N GLU A 60 0.17 18.43 -4.24
CA GLU A 60 0.18 18.97 -5.60
C GLU A 60 0.57 17.93 -6.67
N ASP A 61 1.18 16.82 -6.25
CA ASP A 61 1.55 15.73 -7.17
C ASP A 61 0.32 14.88 -7.54
N ARG A 62 -0.75 14.99 -6.74
CA ARG A 62 -2.04 14.37 -7.01
C ARG A 62 -3.00 15.30 -7.77
N PRO A 63 -3.78 14.77 -8.73
CA PRO A 63 -4.92 15.49 -9.27
C PRO A 63 -5.92 15.95 -8.18
N PRO A 64 -6.64 17.06 -8.40
CA PRO A 64 -7.65 17.55 -7.47
C PRO A 64 -8.72 16.51 -7.14
N ILE A 65 -9.12 16.45 -5.87
CA ILE A 65 -10.16 15.52 -5.37
C ILE A 65 -11.58 16.09 -5.51
N GLY A 66 -11.71 17.23 -6.19
CA GLY A 66 -12.96 17.92 -6.47
C GLY A 66 -12.75 19.42 -6.59
N ARG A 67 -13.77 20.20 -6.22
CA ARG A 67 -13.75 21.65 -6.26
C ARG A 67 -14.46 22.30 -5.09
N TRP A 68 -14.09 23.53 -4.79
CA TRP A 68 -14.76 24.38 -3.81
C TRP A 68 -15.83 25.26 -4.47
N THR A 69 -16.94 25.42 -3.78
CA THR A 69 -18.07 26.26 -4.21
C THR A 69 -18.48 27.19 -3.08
N GLU A 70 -19.25 28.24 -3.40
CA GLU A 70 -19.85 29.13 -2.39
C GLU A 70 -18.83 29.72 -1.37
N LEU A 71 -17.66 30.15 -1.85
CA LEU A 71 -16.63 30.80 -1.04
C LEU A 71 -17.16 32.15 -0.51
N LYS A 72 -17.29 32.27 0.80
CA LYS A 72 -17.90 33.43 1.49
C LYS A 72 -17.05 33.89 2.66
N THR A 73 -16.83 35.21 2.73
CA THR A 73 -16.36 35.88 3.94
C THR A 73 -17.58 36.29 4.76
N GLY A 74 -17.68 35.80 6.00
CA GLY A 74 -18.75 36.10 6.95
C GLY A 74 -18.24 36.82 8.20
N ASP A 75 -19.11 36.96 9.19
CA ASP A 75 -18.85 37.74 10.40
C ASP A 75 -17.61 37.26 11.17
N GLY A 76 -16.87 38.22 11.73
CA GLY A 76 -15.66 37.95 12.51
C GLY A 76 -14.48 37.45 11.67
N GLY A 77 -14.45 37.78 10.38
CA GLY A 77 -13.35 37.43 9.46
C GLY A 77 -13.28 35.93 9.16
N LYS A 78 -14.41 35.21 9.25
CA LYS A 78 -14.47 33.79 8.92
C LYS A 78 -14.67 33.61 7.42
N ILE A 79 -13.84 32.78 6.80
CA ILE A 79 -13.98 32.39 5.40
C ILE A 79 -14.48 30.95 5.37
N THR A 80 -15.57 30.72 4.64
CA THR A 80 -16.17 29.38 4.49
C THR A 80 -16.37 29.02 3.03
N SER A 81 -16.40 27.72 2.73
CA SER A 81 -16.67 27.21 1.37
C SER A 81 -17.32 25.83 1.45
N GLU A 82 -18.10 25.46 0.43
CA GLU A 82 -18.72 24.14 0.28
C GLU A 82 -17.86 23.22 -0.61
N ALA A 83 -17.62 22.00 -0.14
CA ALA A 83 -16.86 20.98 -0.86
C ALA A 83 -17.76 20.18 -1.83
N GLU A 84 -17.36 20.12 -3.10
CA GLU A 84 -17.94 19.26 -4.13
C GLU A 84 -16.88 18.25 -4.58
N PHE A 85 -16.97 17.00 -4.09
CA PHE A 85 -16.01 15.94 -4.40
C PHE A 85 -16.20 15.37 -5.80
N ASP A 86 -15.09 14.91 -6.41
CA ASP A 86 -15.17 14.16 -7.66
C ASP A 86 -15.68 12.74 -7.40
N GLY A 87 -16.98 12.52 -7.61
CA GLY A 87 -17.62 11.22 -7.46
C GLY A 87 -17.12 10.14 -8.42
N LYS A 88 -16.25 10.45 -9.40
CA LYS A 88 -15.64 9.45 -10.30
C LYS A 88 -14.25 9.00 -9.87
N ASP A 89 -13.59 9.74 -8.97
CA ASP A 89 -12.32 9.31 -8.36
C ASP A 89 -12.61 8.49 -7.09
N GLU A 90 -12.15 7.23 -7.06
CA GLU A 90 -12.30 6.33 -5.92
C GLU A 90 -11.69 6.89 -4.63
N PHE A 91 -10.56 7.60 -4.74
CA PHE A 91 -9.94 8.24 -3.58
C PHE A 91 -10.75 9.44 -3.12
N ALA A 92 -11.21 10.28 -4.04
CA ALA A 92 -12.06 11.41 -3.70
C ALA A 92 -13.34 10.95 -2.99
N ARG A 93 -13.98 9.88 -3.49
CA ARG A 93 -15.13 9.22 -2.82
C ARG A 93 -14.79 8.68 -1.43
N LYS A 94 -13.59 8.12 -1.26
CA LYS A 94 -13.14 7.66 0.07
C LYS A 94 -13.00 8.82 1.05
N ILE A 95 -12.44 9.95 0.62
CA ILE A 95 -12.33 11.16 1.44
C ILE A 95 -13.72 11.77 1.69
N GLU A 96 -14.57 11.83 0.68
CA GLU A 96 -15.97 12.28 0.78
C GLU A 96 -16.71 11.49 1.87
N GLY A 97 -16.63 10.16 1.87
CA GLY A 97 -17.23 9.34 2.91
C GLY A 97 -16.69 9.66 4.31
N LYS A 98 -15.38 9.90 4.45
CA LYS A 98 -14.80 10.33 5.74
C LYS A 98 -15.27 11.71 6.19
N VAL A 99 -15.56 12.61 5.26
CA VAL A 99 -16.14 13.92 5.56
C VAL A 99 -17.60 13.79 5.96
N ASP A 100 -18.39 13.04 5.21
CA ASP A 100 -19.82 12.84 5.48
C ASP A 100 -20.07 12.13 6.82
N ASP A 101 -19.19 11.18 7.19
CA ASP A 101 -19.17 10.49 8.48
C ASP A 101 -18.61 11.37 9.62
N GLY A 102 -18.00 12.51 9.29
CA GLY A 102 -17.40 13.42 10.26
C GLY A 102 -16.06 12.96 10.84
N TYR A 103 -15.35 12.02 10.20
CA TYR A 103 -13.96 11.71 10.56
C TYR A 103 -12.99 12.82 10.14
N ILE A 104 -13.30 13.55 9.07
CA ILE A 104 -12.55 14.72 8.61
C ILE A 104 -13.49 15.92 8.60
N LYS A 105 -13.13 16.97 9.34
CA LYS A 105 -13.94 18.19 9.49
C LYS A 105 -13.17 19.48 9.23
N MET A 106 -11.90 19.38 8.84
CA MET A 106 -11.00 20.53 8.71
C MET A 106 -10.61 20.77 7.26
N ALA A 107 -10.40 22.05 6.95
CA ALA A 107 -9.82 22.52 5.71
C ALA A 107 -8.67 23.49 6.02
N SER A 108 -7.79 23.68 5.05
CA SER A 108 -6.64 24.58 5.16
C SER A 108 -6.46 25.33 3.85
N VAL A 109 -6.16 26.62 3.95
CA VAL A 109 -5.89 27.49 2.80
C VAL A 109 -4.40 27.50 2.47
N GLY A 110 -4.06 27.31 1.21
CA GLY A 110 -2.73 27.62 0.66
C GLY A 110 -2.73 29.03 0.12
N VAL A 111 -1.85 29.87 0.66
CA VAL A 111 -1.81 31.30 0.35
C VAL A 111 -0.42 31.75 -0.08
N ILE A 112 -0.37 32.73 -0.97
CA ILE A 112 0.86 33.45 -1.33
C ILE A 112 0.84 34.79 -0.59
N PRO A 113 1.66 34.98 0.47
CA PRO A 113 1.69 36.25 1.18
C PRO A 113 2.23 37.36 0.28
N GLN A 114 1.63 38.55 0.35
CA GLN A 114 2.07 39.76 -0.36
C GLN A 114 2.59 40.81 0.63
N GLU A 115 1.99 40.89 1.82
CA GLU A 115 2.37 41.86 2.86
C GLU A 115 2.20 41.22 4.25
N ILE A 116 3.22 41.39 5.11
CA ILE A 116 3.27 40.83 6.46
C ILE A 116 3.67 41.92 7.45
N GLU A 117 2.87 42.11 8.51
CA GLU A 117 3.07 43.07 9.58
C GLU A 117 2.99 42.36 10.96
N GLY A 118 4.15 42.08 11.55
CA GLY A 118 4.20 41.33 12.81
C GLY A 118 3.64 39.92 12.65
N GLU A 119 2.57 39.60 13.39
CA GLU A 119 1.87 38.31 13.26
C GLU A 119 0.78 38.31 12.18
N TRP A 120 0.56 39.41 11.45
CA TRP A 120 -0.52 39.53 10.48
C TRP A 120 -0.02 39.45 9.04
N VAL A 121 -0.60 38.56 8.24
CA VAL A 121 -0.54 38.62 6.78
C VAL A 121 -1.68 39.52 6.32
N THR A 122 -1.35 40.77 6.00
CA THR A 122 -2.33 41.84 5.75
C THR A 122 -2.81 41.87 4.29
N LYS A 123 -2.00 41.34 3.35
CA LYS A 123 -2.38 41.07 1.95
C LYS A 123 -1.84 39.73 1.50
N TRP A 124 -2.65 38.95 0.80
CA TRP A 124 -2.30 37.61 0.34
C TRP A 124 -3.18 37.16 -0.82
N ILE A 125 -2.71 36.19 -1.60
CA ILE A 125 -3.45 35.60 -2.72
C ILE A 125 -3.82 34.17 -2.36
N LEU A 126 -5.10 33.79 -2.51
CA LEU A 126 -5.54 32.41 -2.33
C LEU A 126 -5.09 31.56 -3.53
N ARG A 127 -4.31 30.51 -3.28
CA ARG A 127 -3.82 29.59 -4.31
C ARG A 127 -4.64 28.31 -4.39
N GLU A 128 -4.89 27.68 -3.25
CA GLU A 128 -5.68 26.46 -3.16
C GLU A 128 -6.37 26.32 -1.79
N ILE A 129 -7.32 25.40 -1.70
CA ILE A 129 -7.90 24.99 -0.43
C ILE A 129 -7.87 23.46 -0.38
N SER A 130 -7.38 22.91 0.72
CA SER A 130 -7.26 21.47 0.93
C SER A 130 -8.20 20.97 2.01
N VAL A 131 -8.78 19.79 1.80
CA VAL A 131 -9.33 18.98 2.89
C VAL A 131 -8.17 18.34 3.63
N VAL A 132 -8.12 18.51 4.96
CA VAL A 132 -6.96 18.10 5.77
C VAL A 132 -7.40 17.34 7.03
N PRO A 133 -6.68 16.27 7.40
CA PRO A 133 -6.85 15.65 8.72
C PRO A 133 -6.43 16.57 9.87
N PHE A 134 -5.53 17.53 9.60
CA PHE A 134 -5.01 18.50 10.56
C PHE A 134 -5.04 19.91 9.95
N GLY A 135 -5.80 20.84 10.53
CA GLY A 135 -5.88 22.23 10.06
C GLY A 135 -4.67 23.07 10.47
N GLY A 136 -4.39 24.16 9.74
CA GLY A 136 -3.36 25.15 10.09
C GLY A 136 -3.83 26.20 11.11
N ASN A 137 -5.09 26.62 11.05
CA ASN A 137 -5.77 27.36 12.12
C ASN A 137 -6.31 26.35 13.12
N GLN A 138 -5.65 26.21 14.27
CA GLN A 138 -5.96 25.11 15.17
C GLN A 138 -6.79 25.55 16.36
N ASN A 139 -7.82 24.76 16.63
CA ASN A 139 -8.24 24.45 17.99
C ASN A 139 -7.74 23.03 18.36
N ALA A 140 -6.47 22.72 18.04
CA ALA A 140 -5.60 21.69 18.66
C ALA A 140 -4.24 21.62 17.91
N PHE A 141 -3.10 21.87 18.59
CA PHE A 141 -1.79 22.02 17.92
C PHE A 141 -0.71 20.96 18.15
N VAL A 142 -0.02 20.58 17.05
CA VAL A 142 1.24 19.81 16.98
C VAL A 142 2.21 20.58 16.07
N LEU A 143 3.44 20.80 16.53
CA LEU A 143 4.44 21.67 15.87
C LEU A 143 5.35 20.83 14.96
N TYR A 144 5.93 21.39 13.89
CA TYR A 144 6.83 20.71 12.94
C TYR A 144 8.04 21.58 12.53
N ASP A 145 9.19 20.98 12.18
CA ASP A 145 10.45 21.65 11.84
C ASP A 145 10.56 21.96 10.34
N ASP A 146 11.64 22.63 9.94
CA ASP A 146 11.92 23.02 8.54
C ASP A 146 12.15 21.84 7.59
N LYS A 147 12.15 20.61 8.11
CA LYS A 147 12.22 19.37 7.36
C LYS A 147 10.93 18.56 7.46
N GLY A 148 9.87 19.11 8.06
CA GLY A 148 8.56 18.47 8.18
C GLY A 148 8.44 17.45 9.32
N ASN A 149 9.37 17.41 10.28
CA ASN A 149 9.29 16.52 11.44
C ASN A 149 8.57 17.19 12.60
N VAL A 150 7.77 16.48 13.40
CA VAL A 150 7.10 17.06 14.58
C VAL A 150 8.13 17.68 15.54
N MET A 151 8.08 19.01 15.71
CA MET A 151 8.82 19.76 16.72
C MET A 151 8.25 19.49 18.10
N ASN A 152 9.12 19.07 19.00
CA ASN A 152 8.87 19.07 20.41
C ASN A 152 9.31 20.41 21.04
N LEU A 153 8.91 20.64 22.29
CA LEU A 153 9.09 21.91 22.99
C LEU A 153 10.57 22.37 23.02
N SER A 154 11.53 21.44 23.02
CA SER A 154 12.98 21.69 22.95
C SER A 154 13.44 22.37 21.65
N ALA A 155 12.93 21.94 20.49
CA ALA A 155 13.30 22.51 19.19
C ALA A 155 12.77 23.95 19.02
N VAL A 156 11.65 24.26 19.68
CA VAL A 156 11.04 25.59 19.71
C VAL A 156 11.90 26.55 20.55
N THR A 157 12.41 26.11 21.70
CA THR A 157 13.25 26.93 22.61
C THR A 157 14.66 27.21 22.11
N GLU A 158 15.24 26.36 21.26
CA GLU A 158 16.57 26.60 20.66
C GLU A 158 16.49 27.53 19.45
N LYS A 159 15.40 27.45 18.68
CA LYS A 159 15.22 28.22 17.43
C LYS A 159 14.58 29.59 17.66
N PHE A 160 13.84 29.76 18.76
CA PHE A 160 13.22 31.03 19.17
C PHE A 160 13.67 31.39 20.59
N ASP A 161 14.21 32.59 20.78
CA ASP A 161 14.60 33.10 22.09
C ASP A 161 13.34 33.43 22.93
N LEU A 162 12.80 32.42 23.60
CA LEU A 162 11.61 32.56 24.45
C LEU A 162 11.90 33.40 25.72
N LYS A 163 13.15 33.74 26.02
CA LYS A 163 13.53 34.53 27.20
C LYS A 163 13.10 35.99 27.12
N ASN A 164 12.86 36.51 25.91
CA ASN A 164 12.47 37.91 25.70
C ASN A 164 10.95 38.14 25.67
N ASN A 165 10.15 37.08 25.81
CA ASN A 165 8.71 37.21 25.83
C ASN A 165 8.22 37.51 27.26
N LYS A 166 8.23 38.80 27.64
CA LYS A 166 7.59 39.30 28.87
C LYS A 166 6.06 39.19 28.77
N ARG A 167 5.53 37.98 28.72
CA ARG A 167 4.14 37.71 29.10
C ARG A 167 4.19 37.15 30.50
N GLN A 168 3.82 37.97 31.49
CA GLN A 168 3.66 37.52 32.86
C GLN A 168 2.72 36.31 32.90
N MET A 169 3.29 35.13 33.14
CA MET A 169 2.58 33.91 33.49
C MET A 169 2.86 33.69 34.98
N SER A 170 1.81 33.51 35.78
CA SER A 170 1.85 33.48 37.26
C SER A 170 2.78 32.39 37.82
N ASP A 171 3.57 32.77 38.85
CA ASP A 171 4.73 32.05 39.40
C ASP A 171 4.48 30.66 40.02
N GLU A 172 3.24 30.28 40.36
CA GLU A 172 2.96 29.01 41.08
C GLU A 172 3.11 27.74 40.22
N LYS A 173 2.62 27.73 38.97
CA LYS A 173 2.62 26.51 38.13
C LYS A 173 4.01 26.16 37.60
N THR A 174 4.87 27.16 37.45
CA THR A 174 6.25 27.01 36.96
C THR A 174 7.12 26.26 37.98
N ASN A 175 6.88 26.48 39.28
CA ASN A 175 7.60 25.77 40.35
C ASN A 175 7.24 24.28 40.43
N THR A 176 5.97 23.91 40.23
CA THR A 176 5.54 22.50 40.29
C THR A 176 6.17 21.66 39.18
N LEU A 177 6.21 22.17 37.94
CA LEU A 177 6.81 21.49 36.78
C LEU A 177 8.31 21.25 36.97
N LYS A 178 9.02 22.24 37.52
CA LYS A 178 10.46 22.13 37.79
C LYS A 178 10.76 21.04 38.82
N VAL A 179 10.02 21.02 39.93
CA VAL A 179 10.20 20.02 40.99
C VAL A 179 9.95 18.60 40.47
N THR A 180 8.91 18.40 39.65
CA THR A 180 8.62 17.08 39.05
C THR A 180 9.72 16.63 38.08
N LEU A 181 10.27 17.54 37.27
CA LEU A 181 11.36 17.21 36.34
C LEU A 181 12.67 16.91 37.06
N VAL A 182 13.02 17.67 38.10
CA VAL A 182 14.21 17.39 38.92
C VAL A 182 14.14 16.00 39.54
N ALA A 183 12.98 15.62 40.11
CA ALA A 183 12.76 14.30 40.67
C ALA A 183 12.78 13.18 39.62
N GLY A 184 12.13 13.38 38.47
CA GLY A 184 12.06 12.37 37.40
C GLY A 184 13.35 12.16 36.62
N LEU A 185 14.27 13.15 36.65
CA LEU A 185 15.58 13.10 36.02
C LEU A 185 16.71 12.77 37.02
N GLU A 186 16.35 12.48 38.28
CA GLU A 186 17.29 12.22 39.38
C GLU A 186 18.35 13.32 39.54
N LEU A 187 17.95 14.57 39.33
CA LEU A 187 18.81 15.74 39.50
C LEU A 187 18.76 16.22 40.95
N SER A 188 19.75 17.01 41.37
CA SER A 188 19.77 17.58 42.72
C SER A 188 18.63 18.57 42.93
N ASP A 189 18.11 18.67 44.15
CA ASP A 189 16.96 19.53 44.51
C ASP A 189 17.19 21.04 44.25
N GLY A 190 18.45 21.45 44.05
CA GLY A 190 18.87 22.79 43.68
C GLY A 190 19.22 22.97 42.20
N ALA A 191 18.93 21.99 41.35
CA ALA A 191 19.26 22.03 39.93
C ALA A 191 18.67 23.29 39.28
N SER A 192 19.54 24.04 38.63
CA SER A 192 19.18 25.21 37.85
C SER A 192 18.29 24.81 36.67
N ASP A 193 17.51 25.75 36.17
CA ASP A 193 16.68 25.53 34.97
C ASP A 193 17.54 25.05 33.79
N GLY A 194 18.78 25.54 33.71
CA GLY A 194 19.76 25.12 32.71
C GLY A 194 20.18 23.65 32.83
N GLU A 195 20.32 23.12 34.05
CA GLU A 195 20.69 21.71 34.27
C GLU A 195 19.54 20.76 33.94
N VAL A 196 18.31 21.14 34.30
CA VAL A 196 17.11 20.38 33.94
C VAL A 196 16.94 20.34 32.42
N ILE A 197 17.06 21.50 31.76
CA ILE A 197 16.98 21.60 30.29
C ILE A 197 18.09 20.76 29.63
N LYS A 198 19.32 20.82 30.13
CA LYS A 198 20.45 20.05 29.59
C LYS A 198 20.21 18.53 29.67
N SER A 199 19.69 18.04 30.77
CA SER A 199 19.39 16.61 30.95
C SER A 199 18.23 16.15 30.04
N VAL A 200 17.18 16.96 29.90
CA VAL A 200 16.06 16.66 28.97
C VAL A 200 16.53 16.66 27.51
N LEU A 201 17.35 17.64 27.11
CA LEU A 201 17.91 17.72 25.76
C LEU A 201 18.80 16.51 25.45
N LYS A 202 19.62 16.07 26.42
CA LYS A 202 20.46 14.88 26.30
C LYS A 202 19.62 13.61 26.08
N LEU A 203 18.60 13.38 26.90
CA LEU A 203 17.69 12.23 26.75
C LEU A 203 16.94 12.26 25.41
N ASN A 204 16.56 13.44 24.92
CA ASN A 204 15.91 13.56 23.62
C ASN A 204 16.88 13.21 22.48
N ALA A 205 18.13 13.67 22.54
CA ALA A 205 19.16 13.34 21.55
C ALA A 205 19.47 11.83 21.52
N GLU A 206 19.57 11.20 22.68
CA GLU A 206 19.77 9.75 22.79
C GLU A 206 18.57 8.96 22.22
N ASN A 207 17.34 9.39 22.50
CA ASN A 207 16.13 8.78 21.94
C ASN A 207 16.04 8.92 20.41
N VAL A 208 16.40 10.08 19.85
CA VAL A 208 16.45 10.29 18.40
C VAL A 208 17.49 9.36 17.77
N LYS A 209 18.67 9.25 18.38
CA LYS A 209 19.72 8.34 17.93
C LYS A 209 19.28 6.88 17.96
N MET A 210 18.70 6.41 19.06
CA MET A 210 18.20 5.03 19.19
C MET A 210 17.11 4.70 18.16
N LYS A 211 16.22 5.66 17.84
CA LYS A 211 15.21 5.47 16.80
C LYS A 211 15.83 5.34 15.40
N ALA A 212 16.82 6.17 15.08
CA ALA A 212 17.52 6.09 13.79
C ALA A 212 18.29 4.77 13.62
N GLU A 213 18.96 4.32 14.69
CA GLU A 213 19.65 3.02 14.70
C GLU A 213 18.65 1.86 14.52
N LEU A 214 17.49 1.91 15.19
CA LEU A 214 16.45 0.88 15.03
C LEU A 214 15.89 0.78 13.61
N GLU A 215 15.64 1.91 12.94
CA GLU A 215 15.15 1.90 11.56
C GLU A 215 16.21 1.38 10.58
N THR A 216 17.47 1.76 10.80
CA THR A 216 18.61 1.22 10.01
C THR A 216 18.71 -0.29 10.18
N LEU A 217 18.68 -0.78 11.42
CA LEU A 217 18.80 -2.20 11.72
C LEU A 217 17.63 -3.02 11.14
N LYS A 218 16.42 -2.44 11.09
CA LYS A 218 15.26 -3.06 10.44
C LYS A 218 15.46 -3.18 8.93
N ALA A 219 15.99 -2.14 8.28
CA ALA A 219 16.26 -2.16 6.85
C ALA A 219 17.33 -3.21 6.49
N GLU A 220 18.46 -3.21 7.21
CA GLU A 220 19.52 -4.21 7.05
C GLU A 220 19.00 -5.63 7.26
N LYS A 221 18.16 -5.85 8.29
CA LYS A 221 17.54 -7.14 8.54
C LYS A 221 16.61 -7.58 7.41
N ALA A 222 15.87 -6.65 6.80
CA ALA A 222 14.99 -6.94 5.67
C ALA A 222 15.78 -7.32 4.41
N GLU A 223 16.89 -6.63 4.13
CA GLU A 223 17.78 -6.97 3.02
C GLU A 223 18.47 -8.31 3.23
N ALA A 224 19.01 -8.55 4.43
CA ALA A 224 19.62 -9.84 4.78
C ALA A 224 18.61 -11.00 4.66
N LYS A 225 17.35 -10.79 5.04
CA LYS A 225 16.29 -11.79 4.87
C LYS A 225 16.03 -12.11 3.40
N LYS A 226 15.92 -11.08 2.54
CA LYS A 226 15.74 -11.27 1.09
C LYS A 226 16.91 -12.02 0.45
N ALA A 227 18.14 -11.68 0.85
CA ALA A 227 19.34 -12.36 0.36
C ALA A 227 19.37 -13.84 0.78
N LEU A 228 18.95 -14.14 2.01
CA LEU A 228 18.86 -15.53 2.48
C LEU A 228 17.76 -16.31 1.73
N GLU A 229 16.57 -15.73 1.55
CA GLU A 229 15.47 -16.35 0.79
C GLU A 229 15.87 -16.62 -0.66
N LEU A 230 16.62 -15.72 -1.29
CA LEU A 230 17.15 -15.92 -2.64
C LEU A 230 18.15 -17.08 -2.67
N LYS A 231 19.07 -17.16 -1.71
CA LYS A 231 20.06 -18.22 -1.61
C LYS A 231 19.41 -19.59 -1.38
N ASP A 232 18.39 -19.66 -0.52
CA ASP A 232 17.64 -20.88 -0.27
C ASP A 232 16.89 -21.34 -1.53
N ARG A 233 16.33 -20.40 -2.30
CA ARG A 233 15.69 -20.67 -3.58
C ARG A 233 16.65 -21.20 -4.62
N GLU A 234 17.81 -20.57 -4.77
CA GLU A 234 18.87 -21.04 -5.67
C GLU A 234 19.30 -22.47 -5.31
N ALA A 235 19.47 -22.76 -4.02
CA ALA A 235 19.82 -24.10 -3.54
C ALA A 235 18.74 -25.15 -3.86
N LEU A 236 17.46 -24.81 -3.77
CA LEU A 236 16.36 -25.70 -4.15
C LEU A 236 16.38 -26.02 -5.65
N VAL A 237 16.58 -25.01 -6.49
CA VAL A 237 16.64 -25.19 -7.94
C VAL A 237 17.89 -25.98 -8.35
N ASP A 238 19.05 -25.68 -7.76
CA ASP A 238 20.29 -26.40 -8.02
C ASP A 238 20.22 -27.87 -7.59
N LYS A 239 19.56 -28.15 -6.45
CA LYS A 239 19.27 -29.52 -6.04
C LYS A 239 18.36 -30.24 -7.03
N ALA A 240 17.32 -29.59 -7.54
CA ALA A 240 16.43 -30.19 -8.54
C ALA A 240 17.16 -30.50 -9.87
N ILE A 241 18.16 -29.69 -10.24
CA ILE A 241 19.04 -29.97 -11.38
C ILE A 241 19.94 -31.19 -11.07
N ALA A 242 20.52 -31.26 -9.87
CA ALA A 242 21.36 -32.38 -9.45
C ALA A 242 20.59 -33.71 -9.37
N ASP A 243 19.36 -33.67 -8.86
CA ASP A 243 18.42 -34.80 -8.80
C ASP A 243 17.81 -35.14 -10.18
N LYS A 244 18.26 -34.45 -11.24
CA LYS A 244 17.79 -34.57 -12.63
C LYS A 244 16.28 -34.36 -12.78
N LYS A 245 15.60 -33.64 -11.88
CA LYS A 245 14.16 -33.32 -12.02
C LYS A 245 13.89 -32.23 -13.05
N ILE A 246 14.87 -31.36 -13.28
CA ILE A 246 14.81 -30.28 -14.28
C ILE A 246 16.16 -30.16 -15.01
N THR A 247 16.17 -29.48 -16.16
CA THR A 247 17.41 -29.24 -16.93
C THR A 247 18.04 -27.90 -16.56
N ALA A 248 19.36 -27.77 -16.72
CA ALA A 248 20.07 -26.52 -16.43
C ALA A 248 19.53 -25.30 -17.22
N GLY A 249 19.03 -25.52 -18.44
CA GLY A 249 18.43 -24.47 -19.26
C GLY A 249 17.09 -23.93 -18.73
N SER A 250 16.42 -24.66 -17.83
CA SER A 250 15.15 -24.25 -17.24
C SER A 250 15.30 -23.44 -15.93
N LYS A 251 16.53 -23.31 -15.40
CA LYS A 251 16.82 -22.63 -14.12
C LYS A 251 16.18 -21.25 -14.00
N GLU A 252 16.34 -20.41 -15.03
CA GLU A 252 15.80 -19.04 -15.02
C GLU A 252 14.26 -19.00 -15.00
N THR A 253 13.60 -20.02 -15.56
CA THR A 253 12.13 -20.12 -15.58
C THR A 253 11.61 -20.47 -14.19
N TYR A 254 12.26 -21.41 -13.50
CA TYR A 254 11.89 -21.81 -12.14
C TYR A 254 12.23 -20.73 -11.10
N MET A 255 13.29 -19.95 -11.29
CA MET A 255 13.61 -18.83 -10.39
C MET A 255 12.53 -17.72 -10.36
N LYS A 256 11.64 -17.67 -11.36
CA LYS A 256 10.50 -16.72 -11.42
C LYS A 256 9.28 -17.18 -10.60
N LEU A 257 9.27 -18.42 -10.11
CA LEU A 257 8.18 -18.98 -9.32
C LEU A 257 8.33 -18.66 -7.83
N SER A 258 7.24 -18.85 -7.07
CA SER A 258 7.24 -18.68 -5.62
C SER A 258 7.93 -19.87 -4.92
N ASP A 259 8.43 -19.65 -3.70
CA ASP A 259 9.09 -20.70 -2.91
C ASP A 259 8.15 -21.89 -2.60
N ALA A 260 6.85 -21.61 -2.45
CA ALA A 260 5.84 -22.64 -2.23
C ALA A 260 5.62 -23.49 -3.49
N ASP A 261 5.52 -22.84 -4.65
CA ASP A 261 5.35 -23.54 -5.93
C ASP A 261 6.58 -24.40 -6.25
N LEU A 262 7.78 -23.88 -6.01
CA LEU A 262 9.02 -24.63 -6.22
C LEU A 262 9.08 -25.91 -5.37
N LYS A 263 8.73 -25.82 -4.08
CA LYS A 263 8.70 -26.99 -3.20
C LYS A 263 7.65 -28.00 -3.66
N ASN A 264 6.42 -27.55 -3.91
CA ASN A 264 5.32 -28.41 -4.34
C ASN A 264 5.63 -29.11 -5.68
N ILE A 265 6.19 -28.37 -6.65
CA ILE A 265 6.56 -28.92 -7.95
C ILE A 265 7.68 -29.94 -7.79
N PHE A 266 8.77 -29.59 -7.09
CA PHE A 266 9.93 -30.49 -6.97
C PHE A 266 9.64 -31.73 -6.11
N GLU A 267 8.70 -31.67 -5.15
CA GLU A 267 8.26 -32.84 -4.39
C GLU A 267 7.40 -33.80 -5.24
N ALA A 268 6.54 -33.26 -6.12
CA ALA A 268 5.68 -34.05 -7.00
C ALA A 268 6.37 -34.57 -8.27
N MET A 269 7.54 -34.03 -8.63
CA MET A 269 8.22 -34.32 -9.90
C MET A 269 9.12 -35.56 -9.80
N PRO A 270 8.89 -36.61 -10.62
CA PRO A 270 9.83 -37.72 -10.76
C PRO A 270 11.12 -37.25 -11.47
N ALA A 271 12.23 -37.94 -11.24
CA ALA A 271 13.48 -37.64 -11.94
C ALA A 271 13.28 -37.75 -13.46
N VAL A 272 13.82 -36.79 -14.23
CA VAL A 272 13.83 -36.84 -15.70
C VAL A 272 14.68 -38.02 -16.10
N VAL A 273 14.01 -39.06 -16.57
CA VAL A 273 14.67 -40.18 -17.22
C VAL A 273 15.02 -39.70 -18.62
N ASN A 274 16.32 -39.62 -18.93
CA ASN A 274 16.72 -39.46 -20.33
C ASN A 274 16.17 -40.67 -21.10
N LEU A 275 15.49 -40.44 -22.22
CA LEU A 275 15.02 -41.51 -23.11
C LEU A 275 16.16 -42.46 -23.54
N ALA A 276 17.41 -42.01 -23.47
CA ALA A 276 18.61 -42.81 -23.76
C ALA A 276 19.08 -43.71 -22.58
N ASP A 277 18.68 -43.41 -21.34
CA ASP A 277 19.05 -44.15 -20.13
C ASP A 277 17.96 -45.14 -19.68
N VAL A 278 16.81 -45.18 -20.38
CA VAL A 278 15.81 -46.23 -20.21
C VAL A 278 16.42 -47.52 -20.78
N PRO A 279 16.66 -48.57 -19.96
CA PRO A 279 16.98 -49.88 -20.52
C PRO A 279 15.85 -50.25 -21.47
N GLN A 280 16.16 -50.66 -22.71
CA GLN A 280 15.21 -51.45 -23.50
C GLN A 280 14.87 -52.70 -22.68
N GLY A 281 13.83 -52.62 -21.86
CA GLY A 281 13.62 -53.60 -20.81
C GLY A 281 12.46 -53.25 -19.89
N GLY A 282 11.24 -53.56 -20.37
CA GLY A 282 10.08 -53.97 -19.59
C GLY A 282 9.64 -53.08 -18.42
N GLY A 283 8.64 -52.21 -18.64
CA GLY A 283 7.92 -51.54 -17.56
C GLY A 283 6.78 -50.65 -18.03
N ASP A 284 5.58 -51.23 -18.12
CA ASP A 284 4.26 -50.65 -17.76
C ASP A 284 3.79 -49.32 -18.36
N GLY A 285 4.15 -49.05 -19.61
CA GLY A 285 3.40 -48.16 -20.50
C GLY A 285 2.94 -48.82 -21.80
N ASN A 286 3.17 -50.13 -21.93
CA ASN A 286 2.83 -50.93 -23.11
C ASN A 286 1.72 -51.90 -22.69
N PRO A 287 0.61 -52.08 -23.44
CA PRO A 287 -0.30 -53.18 -23.16
C PRO A 287 0.52 -54.46 -23.25
N GLY A 288 0.85 -55.03 -22.08
CA GLY A 288 1.53 -56.32 -21.99
C GLY A 288 0.76 -57.34 -22.81
N ALA A 289 1.48 -58.29 -23.42
CA ALA A 289 0.86 -59.30 -24.25
C ALA A 289 -0.29 -59.96 -23.48
N PRO A 290 -1.55 -59.94 -23.99
CA PRO A 290 -2.65 -60.58 -23.30
C PRO A 290 -2.37 -62.07 -23.11
N GLU A 291 -2.90 -62.64 -22.04
CA GLU A 291 -2.67 -64.04 -21.69
C GLU A 291 -3.16 -64.94 -22.85
N GLY A 292 -2.28 -65.77 -23.41
CA GLY A 292 -2.56 -66.59 -24.60
C GLY A 292 -2.33 -65.90 -25.97
N ALA A 293 -1.82 -64.67 -26.03
CA ALA A 293 -1.59 -63.95 -27.29
C ALA A 293 -0.60 -64.63 -28.26
N LYS A 294 0.18 -65.61 -27.81
CA LYS A 294 1.05 -66.43 -28.67
C LYS A 294 0.28 -67.40 -29.55
N ASP A 295 -0.91 -67.78 -29.12
CA ASP A 295 -1.76 -68.79 -29.78
C ASP A 295 -2.93 -68.16 -30.55
N MET A 296 -3.13 -66.83 -30.42
CA MET A 296 -4.20 -66.08 -31.09
C MET A 296 -3.78 -65.60 -32.49
N GLY A 297 -4.69 -65.73 -33.45
CA GLY A 297 -4.54 -65.20 -34.81
C GLY A 297 -4.83 -63.70 -34.92
N PHE A 298 -4.54 -63.10 -36.08
CA PHE A 298 -4.71 -61.67 -36.33
C PHE A 298 -6.15 -61.19 -36.11
N ALA A 299 -7.15 -61.92 -36.62
CA ALA A 299 -8.55 -61.55 -36.46
C ALA A 299 -9.01 -61.51 -34.99
N GLU A 300 -8.49 -62.43 -34.16
CA GLU A 300 -8.84 -62.49 -32.74
C GLU A 300 -8.16 -61.36 -31.96
N LEU A 301 -6.89 -61.09 -32.24
CA LEU A 301 -6.16 -59.97 -31.66
C LEU A 301 -6.76 -58.62 -32.07
N SER A 302 -7.14 -58.45 -33.34
CA SER A 302 -7.76 -57.21 -33.82
C SER A 302 -9.13 -56.94 -33.17
N LYS A 303 -9.87 -57.98 -32.78
CA LYS A 303 -11.22 -57.84 -32.19
C LYS A 303 -11.18 -57.68 -30.67
N ARG A 304 -10.28 -58.41 -29.99
CA ARG A 304 -10.23 -58.45 -28.52
C ARG A 304 -9.18 -57.52 -27.92
N HIS A 305 -8.09 -57.26 -28.64
CA HIS A 305 -6.91 -56.55 -28.15
C HIS A 305 -6.29 -55.61 -29.20
N PRO A 306 -7.03 -54.60 -29.69
CA PRO A 306 -6.55 -53.69 -30.75
C PRO A 306 -5.29 -52.92 -30.34
N ASP A 307 -5.18 -52.49 -29.07
CA ASP A 307 -4.03 -51.73 -28.55
C ASP A 307 -2.73 -52.55 -28.57
N TYR A 308 -2.83 -53.87 -28.36
CA TYR A 308 -1.70 -54.79 -28.44
C TYR A 308 -1.23 -54.97 -29.89
N LEU A 309 -2.16 -54.96 -30.85
CA LEU A 309 -1.85 -55.10 -32.27
C LEU A 309 -1.15 -53.85 -32.82
N GLU A 310 -1.55 -52.66 -32.38
CA GLU A 310 -0.89 -51.39 -32.72
C GLU A 310 0.52 -51.31 -32.11
N ASN A 311 0.67 -51.75 -30.87
CA ASN A 311 1.97 -51.92 -30.23
C ASN A 311 2.87 -52.91 -31.00
N LEU A 312 2.35 -54.07 -31.41
CA LEU A 312 3.10 -55.00 -32.26
C LEU A 312 3.54 -54.35 -33.57
N LYS A 313 2.68 -53.53 -34.19
CA LYS A 313 3.05 -52.77 -35.40
C LYS A 313 4.24 -51.82 -35.17
N LEU A 314 4.32 -51.16 -34.01
CA LEU A 314 5.37 -50.19 -33.68
C LEU A 314 6.66 -50.82 -33.14
N ASN A 315 6.54 -51.84 -32.29
CA ASN A 315 7.65 -52.37 -31.49
C ASN A 315 8.10 -53.78 -31.90
N ASP A 316 7.28 -54.55 -32.62
CA ASP A 316 7.61 -55.90 -33.14
C ASP A 316 6.97 -56.13 -34.52
N SER A 317 7.42 -55.30 -35.47
CA SER A 317 6.96 -55.27 -36.86
C SER A 317 7.02 -56.65 -37.55
N ALA A 318 7.99 -57.49 -37.17
CA ALA A 318 8.15 -58.83 -37.73
C ALA A 318 6.99 -59.76 -37.35
N ARG A 319 6.58 -59.77 -36.08
CA ARG A 319 5.44 -60.57 -35.61
C ARG A 319 4.12 -60.05 -36.17
N PHE A 320 3.95 -58.73 -36.26
CA PHE A 320 2.77 -58.13 -36.90
C PHE A 320 2.65 -58.56 -38.37
N LYS A 321 3.74 -58.49 -39.15
CA LYS A 321 3.76 -58.94 -40.55
C LYS A 321 3.42 -60.42 -40.68
N ALA A 322 3.93 -61.27 -39.79
CA ALA A 322 3.64 -62.70 -39.78
C ALA A 322 2.15 -62.98 -39.53
N LEU A 323 1.54 -62.31 -38.55
CA LEU A 323 0.11 -62.43 -38.24
C LEU A 323 -0.76 -61.90 -39.39
N TYR A 324 -0.43 -60.73 -39.93
CA TYR A 324 -1.18 -60.11 -41.03
C TYR A 324 -1.10 -60.95 -42.31
N LYS A 325 0.08 -61.50 -42.63
CA LYS A 325 0.29 -62.38 -43.79
C LYS A 325 -0.43 -63.72 -43.63
N ALA A 326 -0.49 -64.27 -42.41
CA ALA A 326 -1.22 -65.50 -42.14
C ALA A 326 -2.74 -65.34 -42.34
N GLU A 327 -3.29 -64.17 -42.02
CA GLU A 327 -4.73 -63.88 -42.16
C GLU A 327 -5.12 -63.47 -43.59
N TYR A 328 -4.36 -62.56 -44.21
CA TYR A 328 -4.74 -61.94 -45.48
C TYR A 328 -3.94 -62.44 -46.68
N GLY A 329 -2.94 -63.31 -46.48
CA GLY A 329 -2.10 -63.88 -47.55
C GLY A 329 -1.15 -62.88 -48.22
N VAL A 330 -1.16 -61.62 -47.77
CA VAL A 330 -0.34 -60.51 -48.32
C VAL A 330 0.39 -59.82 -47.18
N GLU A 331 1.57 -59.27 -47.48
CA GLU A 331 2.29 -58.46 -46.48
C GLU A 331 1.70 -57.04 -46.42
N PRO A 332 1.60 -56.45 -45.21
CA PRO A 332 1.07 -55.10 -45.07
C PRO A 332 2.02 -54.11 -45.75
N LYS A 333 1.51 -53.33 -46.70
CA LYS A 333 2.24 -52.23 -47.32
C LYS A 333 2.26 -51.06 -46.32
N ASP A 334 3.46 -50.81 -45.80
CA ASP A 334 3.84 -49.73 -44.89
C ASP A 334 3.42 -49.91 -43.42
N LEU A 335 4.44 -50.13 -42.57
CA LEU A 335 4.35 -50.08 -41.11
C LEU A 335 5.10 -48.86 -40.60
#